data_AF-A0AAW4V711-F1
#
_entry.id   AF-A0AAW4V711-F1
#
_cell.length_a   1.000
_cell.length_b   1.000
_cell.length_c   1.000
_cell.angle_alpha   90.00
_cell.angle_beta   90.00
_cell.angle_gamma   90.00
#
_symmetry.space_group_name_H-M   'P 1'
#
loop_
_entity.id
_entity.type
_entity.pdbx_description
1 polymer ?
#
loop_
_entity_poly.entity_id
_entity_poly.type
_entity_poly.pdbx_seq_one_letter_code
_entity_poly.pdbx_strand_id
1 'polypeptide(L)'
;KKYSGAEMYWKWDWFNSGFRVRFKEPKSDVKRIMPVRVTAEETQRQKIRKVESERKYIEELYKEELAREADRNVDLMYATYKDEFNRMQDCITDGLLYCMQKSDGKLRYQVDELSRQNEILCADIAYIHKTGVGYGLENAKRQKAYEEAKSRMAELVNRTAHLCAVAATHY
;
A
#
# COMPACT_ATOMS: atom_id res chain seq x y z
N LYS A 1 -43.65 -46.64 -1.20
CA LYS A 1 -43.03 -47.08 -2.48
C LYS A 1 -41.87 -48.03 -2.15
N LYS A 2 -41.71 -49.17 -2.85
CA LYS A 2 -40.63 -50.15 -2.59
C LYS A 2 -39.30 -49.61 -3.13
N TYR A 3 -38.45 -49.07 -2.25
CA TYR A 3 -37.22 -48.33 -2.60
C TYR A 3 -36.00 -49.23 -2.90
N SER A 4 -36.07 -50.54 -2.65
CA SER A 4 -34.87 -51.39 -2.58
C SER A 4 -34.56 -52.23 -3.83
N GLY A 5 -35.32 -52.14 -4.92
CA GLY A 5 -35.10 -52.97 -6.12
C GLY A 5 -35.23 -54.50 -5.90
N ALA A 6 -35.57 -54.93 -4.69
CA ALA A 6 -35.76 -56.34 -4.33
C ALA A 6 -37.15 -56.81 -4.76
N GLU A 7 -37.20 -57.88 -5.55
CA GLU A 7 -38.42 -58.54 -5.99
C GLU A 7 -38.45 -59.97 -5.45
N MET A 8 -39.46 -60.27 -4.64
CA MET A 8 -39.73 -61.62 -4.18
C MET A 8 -40.49 -62.36 -5.28
N TYR A 9 -40.00 -63.54 -5.66
CA TYR A 9 -40.66 -64.39 -6.65
C TYR A 9 -40.67 -65.83 -6.17
N TRP A 10 -41.71 -66.56 -6.57
CA TRP A 10 -41.83 -67.97 -6.26
C TRP A 10 -40.94 -68.75 -7.22
N LYS A 11 -40.01 -69.55 -6.69
CA LYS A 11 -39.25 -70.52 -7.49
C LYS A 11 -39.80 -71.91 -7.16
N TRP A 12 -40.37 -72.57 -8.16
CA TRP A 12 -40.83 -73.94 -8.02
C TRP A 12 -39.66 -74.90 -8.24
N ASP A 13 -39.42 -75.80 -7.29
CA ASP A 13 -38.30 -76.75 -7.26
C ASP A 13 -38.70 -77.99 -6.44
N TRP A 14 -39.86 -78.57 -6.79
CA TRP A 14 -40.49 -79.71 -6.11
C TRP A 14 -40.54 -79.53 -4.57
N PHE A 15 -39.84 -80.35 -3.78
CA PHE A 15 -39.79 -80.24 -2.31
C PHE A 15 -39.00 -79.04 -1.77
N ASN A 16 -38.21 -78.35 -2.60
CA ASN A 16 -37.43 -77.15 -2.26
C ASN A 16 -38.04 -75.86 -2.84
N SER A 17 -39.33 -75.89 -3.18
CA SER A 17 -40.03 -74.70 -3.68
C SER A 17 -40.22 -73.65 -2.57
N GLY A 18 -40.05 -72.38 -2.93
CA GLY A 18 -40.16 -71.30 -1.94
C GLY A 18 -40.01 -69.91 -2.54
N PHE A 19 -40.33 -68.90 -1.73
CA PHE A 19 -40.09 -67.51 -2.08
C PHE A 19 -38.60 -67.21 -2.06
N ARG A 20 -38.06 -66.75 -3.19
CA ARG A 20 -36.69 -66.25 -3.28
C ARG A 20 -36.73 -64.76 -3.57
N VAL A 21 -35.79 -64.04 -2.99
CA VAL A 21 -35.60 -62.61 -3.26
C VAL A 21 -34.50 -62.49 -4.29
N ARG A 22 -34.79 -61.83 -5.41
CA ARG A 22 -33.76 -61.38 -6.35
C ARG A 22 -33.69 -59.86 -6.33
N PHE A 23 -32.48 -59.34 -6.36
CA PHE A 23 -32.26 -57.91 -6.54
C PHE A 23 -32.28 -57.60 -8.04
N LYS A 24 -33.23 -56.76 -8.47
CA LYS A 24 -33.27 -56.22 -9.82
C LYS A 24 -32.73 -54.80 -9.79
N GLU A 25 -31.45 -54.67 -10.13
CA GLU A 25 -30.75 -53.39 -10.21
C GLU A 25 -31.48 -52.32 -11.06
N PRO A 26 -32.17 -52.62 -12.18
CA PRO A 26 -32.94 -51.63 -12.95
C PRO A 26 -34.17 -51.08 -12.21
N LYS A 27 -34.67 -51.80 -11.19
CA LYS A 27 -35.80 -51.37 -10.35
C LYS A 27 -35.35 -50.71 -9.04
N SER A 28 -34.05 -50.51 -8.87
CA SER A 28 -33.45 -49.86 -7.69
C SER A 28 -33.13 -48.39 -8.02
N ASP A 29 -33.35 -47.48 -7.07
CA ASP A 29 -32.99 -46.06 -7.19
C ASP A 29 -31.46 -45.84 -7.08
N VAL A 30 -30.68 -46.91 -6.90
CA VAL A 30 -29.22 -46.90 -6.79
C VAL A 30 -28.56 -46.33 -8.04
N LYS A 31 -29.15 -46.59 -9.24
CA LYS A 31 -28.70 -45.99 -10.51
C LYS A 31 -28.82 -44.46 -10.55
N ARG A 32 -29.64 -43.86 -9.68
CA ARG A 32 -29.80 -42.40 -9.60
C ARG A 32 -28.77 -41.76 -8.67
N ILE A 33 -28.29 -42.49 -7.67
CA ILE A 33 -27.36 -41.99 -6.64
C ILE A 33 -25.96 -41.75 -7.23
N MET A 34 -25.44 -42.67 -8.05
CA MET A 34 -24.10 -42.55 -8.63
C MET A 34 -23.97 -41.33 -9.58
N PRO A 35 -24.88 -41.09 -10.54
CA PRO A 35 -24.84 -39.90 -11.38
C PRO A 35 -25.01 -38.60 -10.59
N VAL A 36 -25.84 -38.60 -9.54
CA VAL A 36 -26.03 -37.42 -8.68
C VAL A 36 -24.77 -37.11 -7.86
N ARG A 37 -24.06 -38.14 -7.36
CA ARG A 37 -22.77 -37.94 -6.66
C ARG A 37 -21.68 -37.44 -7.61
N VAL A 38 -21.54 -38.04 -8.79
CA VAL A 38 -20.54 -37.63 -9.79
C VAL A 38 -20.79 -36.18 -10.23
N THR A 39 -22.04 -35.80 -10.51
CA THR A 39 -22.39 -34.41 -10.85
C THR A 39 -22.20 -33.44 -9.67
N ALA A 40 -22.48 -33.85 -8.43
CA ALA A 40 -22.18 -33.05 -7.24
C ALA A 40 -20.67 -32.86 -7.03
N GLU A 41 -19.86 -33.91 -7.22
CA GLU A 41 -18.41 -33.85 -7.13
C GLU A 41 -17.81 -32.95 -8.22
N GLU A 42 -18.30 -33.04 -9.46
CA GLU A 42 -17.86 -32.19 -10.56
C GLU A 42 -18.23 -30.72 -10.33
N THR A 43 -19.44 -30.44 -9.87
CA THR A 43 -19.86 -29.07 -9.52
C THR A 43 -19.04 -28.51 -8.34
N GLN A 44 -18.71 -29.34 -7.36
CA GLN A 44 -17.83 -28.96 -6.26
C GLN A 44 -16.41 -28.67 -6.77
N ARG A 45 -15.86 -29.49 -7.68
CA ARG A 45 -14.56 -29.24 -8.32
C ARG A 45 -14.55 -27.94 -9.13
N GLN A 46 -15.62 -27.64 -9.86
CA GLN A 46 -15.75 -26.38 -10.59
C GLN A 46 -15.79 -25.18 -9.64
N LYS A 47 -16.50 -25.28 -8.52
CA LYS A 47 -16.52 -24.24 -7.48
C LYS A 47 -15.13 -24.04 -6.88
N ILE A 48 -14.42 -25.12 -6.53
CA ILE A 48 -13.05 -25.05 -6.00
C ILE A 48 -12.13 -24.36 -7.00
N ARG A 49 -12.17 -24.74 -8.29
CA ARG A 49 -11.36 -24.09 -9.33
C ARG A 49 -11.62 -22.59 -9.45
N LYS A 50 -12.89 -22.16 -9.39
CA LYS A 50 -13.25 -20.73 -9.39
C LYS A 50 -12.70 -20.00 -8.18
N VAL A 51 -12.87 -20.58 -6.98
CA VAL A 51 -12.35 -20.02 -5.73
C VAL A 51 -10.82 -19.94 -5.76
N GLU A 52 -10.13 -20.94 -6.31
CA GLU A 52 -8.68 -20.92 -6.47
C GLU A 52 -8.21 -19.82 -7.42
N SER A 53 -8.90 -19.60 -8.54
CA SER A 53 -8.58 -18.49 -9.45
C SER A 53 -8.81 -17.11 -8.80
N GLU A 54 -9.92 -16.96 -8.06
CA GLU A 54 -10.21 -15.72 -7.32
C GLU A 54 -9.18 -15.46 -6.22
N ARG A 55 -8.77 -16.51 -5.50
CA ARG A 55 -7.71 -16.41 -4.48
C ARG A 55 -6.40 -15.95 -5.07
N LYS A 56 -5.97 -16.52 -6.21
CA LYS A 56 -4.73 -16.10 -6.88
C LYS A 56 -4.78 -14.63 -7.29
N TYR A 57 -5.90 -14.18 -7.86
CA TYR A 57 -6.09 -12.79 -8.24
C TYR A 57 -6.05 -11.84 -7.03
N ILE A 58 -6.73 -12.19 -5.94
CA ILE A 58 -6.71 -11.39 -4.70
C ILE A 58 -5.32 -11.38 -4.08
N GLU A 59 -4.60 -12.50 -4.11
CA GLU A 59 -3.24 -12.61 -3.57
C GLU A 59 -2.25 -11.75 -4.37
N GLU A 60 -2.36 -11.72 -5.70
CA GLU A 60 -1.59 -10.82 -6.57
C GLU A 60 -1.87 -9.35 -6.23
N LEU A 61 -3.14 -8.96 -6.15
CA LEU A 61 -3.52 -7.60 -5.75
C LEU A 61 -3.00 -7.24 -4.36
N TYR A 62 -3.08 -8.15 -3.40
CA TYR A 62 -2.58 -7.93 -2.05
C TYR A 62 -1.05 -7.72 -2.02
N LYS A 63 -0.31 -8.54 -2.77
CA LYS A 63 1.15 -8.39 -2.91
C LYS A 63 1.52 -7.05 -3.54
N GLU A 64 0.77 -6.60 -4.55
CA GLU A 64 0.98 -5.29 -5.15
C GLU A 64 0.70 -4.15 -4.19
N GLU A 65 -0.41 -4.17 -3.44
CA GLU A 65 -0.73 -3.13 -2.46
C GLU A 65 0.31 -3.08 -1.34
N LEU A 66 0.79 -4.25 -0.89
CA LEU A 66 1.85 -4.34 0.12
C LEU A 66 3.18 -3.78 -0.40
N ALA A 67 3.52 -4.02 -1.67
CA ALA A 67 4.69 -3.42 -2.30
C ALA A 67 4.56 -1.89 -2.46
N ARG A 68 3.38 -1.40 -2.85
CA ARG A 68 3.10 0.05 -2.92
C ARG A 68 3.12 0.70 -1.54
N GLU A 69 2.65 0.01 -0.51
CA GLU A 69 2.72 0.48 0.87
C GLU A 69 4.17 0.57 1.37
N ALA A 70 5.00 -0.43 1.05
CA ALA A 70 6.42 -0.40 1.35
C ALA A 70 7.13 0.78 0.66
N ASP A 71 6.82 1.06 -0.62
CA ASP A 71 7.39 2.20 -1.35
C ASP A 71 6.96 3.55 -0.75
N ARG A 72 5.70 3.68 -0.31
CA ARG A 72 5.21 4.88 0.39
C ARG A 72 5.88 5.08 1.75
N ASN A 73 6.24 4.00 2.44
CA ASN A 73 6.84 4.10 3.77
C ASN A 73 8.30 4.57 3.75
N VAL A 74 9.03 4.32 2.65
CA VAL A 74 10.45 4.69 2.54
C VAL A 74 10.61 5.95 1.69
N ASP A 75 11.19 7.00 2.27
CA ASP A 75 11.56 8.20 1.53
C ASP A 75 12.89 7.99 0.79
N LEU A 76 12.79 7.57 -0.47
CA LEU A 76 13.95 7.39 -1.35
C LEU A 76 14.51 8.72 -1.86
N MET A 77 13.73 9.80 -1.82
CA MET A 77 14.07 11.07 -2.45
C MET A 77 14.86 11.97 -1.51
N TYR A 78 14.62 11.95 -0.20
CA TYR A 78 15.30 12.87 0.71
C TYR A 78 16.82 12.82 0.64
N ALA A 79 17.40 11.63 0.42
CA ALA A 79 18.85 11.47 0.28
C ALA A 79 19.46 12.33 -0.84
N THR A 80 18.73 12.57 -1.94
CA THR A 80 19.23 13.39 -3.06
C THR A 80 19.21 14.89 -2.76
N TYR A 81 18.29 15.33 -1.89
CA TYR A 81 18.12 16.76 -1.57
C TYR A 81 18.78 17.18 -0.26
N LYS A 82 19.09 16.22 0.62
CA LYS A 82 19.63 16.47 1.96
C LYS A 82 20.85 17.40 1.95
N ASP A 83 21.83 17.12 1.10
CA ASP A 83 23.07 17.88 1.06
C ASP A 83 22.85 19.32 0.53
N GLU A 84 21.93 19.49 -0.42
CA GLU A 84 21.56 20.82 -0.92
C GLU A 84 20.81 21.63 0.14
N PHE A 85 19.87 21.02 0.87
CA PHE A 85 19.16 21.66 1.96
C PHE A 85 20.11 22.08 3.09
N ASN A 86 21.04 21.20 3.48
CA ASN A 86 22.05 21.53 4.49
C ASN A 86 22.91 22.71 4.03
N ARG A 87 23.38 22.70 2.77
CA ARG A 87 24.19 23.79 2.23
C ARG A 87 23.43 25.13 2.22
N MET A 88 22.17 25.14 1.80
CA MET A 88 21.36 26.35 1.80
C MET A 88 21.08 26.84 3.24
N GLN A 89 20.87 25.90 4.16
CA GLN A 89 20.67 26.20 5.58
C GLN A 89 21.91 26.86 6.18
N ASP A 90 23.09 26.28 5.95
CA ASP A 90 24.36 26.83 6.42
C ASP A 90 24.57 28.25 5.86
N CYS A 91 24.32 28.48 4.57
CA CYS A 91 24.39 29.81 3.96
C CYS A 91 23.42 30.83 4.60
N ILE A 92 22.19 30.42 4.90
CA ILE A 92 21.21 31.28 5.58
C ILE A 92 21.69 31.61 6.99
N THR A 93 22.10 30.61 7.77
CA THR A 93 22.54 30.78 9.16
C THR A 93 23.77 31.67 9.25
N ASP A 94 24.79 31.42 8.43
CA ASP A 94 26.02 32.24 8.37
C ASP A 94 25.71 33.67 7.92
N GLY A 95 24.85 33.84 6.91
CA GLY A 95 24.45 35.15 6.41
C GLY A 95 23.69 35.98 7.45
N LEU A 96 22.75 35.36 8.16
CA LEU A 96 22.00 36.02 9.23
C LEU A 96 22.90 36.39 10.41
N LEU A 97 23.83 35.51 10.79
CA LEU A 97 24.83 35.79 11.83
C LEU A 97 25.70 36.99 11.43
N TYR A 98 26.19 37.00 10.19
CA TYR A 98 26.98 38.11 9.65
C TYR A 98 26.20 39.43 9.71
N CYS A 99 24.92 39.43 9.28
CA CYS A 99 24.08 40.62 9.34
C CYS A 99 23.92 41.16 10.77
N MET A 100 23.76 40.28 11.76
CA MET A 100 23.63 40.66 13.16
C MET A 100 24.92 41.28 13.71
N GLN A 101 26.05 40.63 13.46
CA GLN A 101 27.36 41.08 13.92
C GLN A 101 27.76 42.41 13.26
N LYS A 102 27.57 42.52 11.95
CA LYS A 102 27.98 43.69 11.18
C LYS A 102 27.11 44.92 11.48
N SER A 103 25.81 44.73 11.68
CA SER A 103 24.88 45.83 11.96
C SER A 103 24.81 46.23 13.44
N ASP A 104 25.58 45.59 14.33
CA ASP A 104 25.49 45.77 15.79
C ASP A 104 24.05 45.62 16.30
N GLY A 105 23.32 44.64 15.75
CA GLY A 105 21.92 44.37 16.08
C GLY A 105 20.88 45.32 15.50
N LYS A 106 21.26 46.32 14.68
CA LYS A 106 20.30 47.25 14.05
C LYS A 106 19.37 46.59 13.04
N LEU A 107 19.79 45.46 12.43
CA LEU A 107 18.98 44.66 11.50
C LEU A 107 18.22 43.50 12.18
N ARG A 108 18.10 43.50 13.52
CA ARG A 108 17.51 42.38 14.27
C ARG A 108 16.11 42.01 13.79
N TYR A 109 15.26 42.98 13.50
CA TYR A 109 13.90 42.70 13.02
C TYR A 109 13.88 41.90 11.70
N GLN A 110 14.70 42.30 10.72
CA GLN A 110 14.80 41.59 9.45
C GLN A 110 15.42 40.20 9.62
N VAL A 111 16.40 40.06 10.51
CA VAL A 111 17.04 38.77 10.81
C VAL A 111 16.06 37.82 11.48
N ASP A 112 15.32 38.28 12.49
CA ASP A 112 14.34 37.47 13.21
C ASP A 112 13.22 36.97 12.27
N GLU A 113 12.75 37.83 11.36
CA GLU A 113 11.73 37.46 10.37
C GLU A 113 12.25 36.39 9.39
N LEU A 114 13.45 36.57 8.84
CA LEU A 114 14.05 35.57 7.95
C LEU A 114 14.37 34.26 8.68
N SER A 115 14.78 34.33 9.96
CA SER A 115 15.01 33.16 10.80
C SER A 115 13.71 32.37 11.01
N ARG A 116 12.61 33.06 11.35
CA ARG A 116 11.31 32.42 11.51
C ARG A 116 10.82 31.75 10.22
N GLN A 117 10.98 32.42 9.08
CA GLN A 117 10.61 31.83 7.78
C GLN A 117 11.44 30.58 7.47
N ASN A 118 12.72 30.60 7.83
CA ASN A 118 13.61 29.46 7.66
C ASN A 118 13.24 28.28 8.59
N GLU A 119 12.87 28.56 9.85
CA GLU A 119 12.40 27.54 10.80
C GLU A 119 11.13 26.83 10.31
N ILE A 120 10.16 27.60 9.77
CA ILE A 120 8.94 27.04 9.20
C ILE A 120 9.27 26.13 8.02
N LEU A 121 10.13 26.59 7.11
CA LEU A 121 10.52 25.81 5.93
C LEU A 121 11.29 24.54 6.29
N CYS A 122 12.17 24.60 7.29
CA CYS A 122 12.86 23.42 7.81
C CYS A 122 11.89 22.44 8.47
N ALA A 123 10.89 22.94 9.21
CA ALA A 123 9.84 22.11 9.79
C ALA A 123 8.98 21.43 8.72
N ASP A 124 8.65 22.13 7.63
CA ASP A 124 7.92 21.58 6.49
C ASP A 124 8.72 20.48 5.78
N ILE A 125 10.03 20.67 5.54
CA ILE A 125 10.92 19.64 4.96
C ILE A 125 10.99 18.42 5.89
N ALA A 126 11.17 18.65 7.20
CA ALA A 126 11.18 17.57 8.17
C ALA A 126 9.82 16.84 8.25
N TYR A 127 8.71 17.56 8.06
CA TYR A 127 7.38 16.98 7.96
C TYR A 127 7.25 16.11 6.71
N ILE A 128 7.67 16.57 5.52
CA ILE A 128 7.67 15.76 4.29
C ILE A 128 8.49 14.48 4.46
N HIS A 129 9.65 14.58 5.11
CA HIS A 129 10.51 13.44 5.39
C HIS A 129 9.90 12.45 6.39
N LYS A 130 9.29 12.96 7.48
CA LYS A 130 8.67 12.13 8.53
C LYS A 130 7.32 11.55 8.13
N THR A 131 6.56 12.20 7.26
CA THR A 131 5.18 11.79 6.89
C THR A 131 5.10 10.61 5.92
N GLY A 132 6.10 9.73 5.96
CA GLY A 132 6.02 8.39 5.39
C GLY A 132 5.16 7.39 6.15
N VAL A 133 4.60 7.72 7.31
CA VAL A 133 3.71 6.81 8.05
C VAL A 133 2.43 7.55 8.44
N GLY A 134 1.34 7.32 7.69
CA GLY A 134 -0.01 7.79 8.05
C GLY A 134 -0.86 8.35 6.89
N TYR A 135 -0.24 9.05 5.92
CA TYR A 135 -0.96 9.66 4.77
C TYR A 135 -0.44 9.23 3.39
N GLY A 136 0.60 8.38 3.34
CA GLY A 136 1.01 7.68 2.12
C GLY A 136 1.40 8.58 0.95
N LEU A 137 2.23 9.60 1.19
CA LEU A 137 2.78 10.39 0.08
C LEU A 137 3.71 9.49 -0.75
N GLU A 138 3.30 9.19 -1.98
CA GLU A 138 4.15 8.51 -2.96
C GLU A 138 5.46 9.28 -3.18
N ASN A 139 6.54 8.57 -3.47
CA ASN A 139 7.85 9.18 -3.71
C ASN A 139 7.82 10.24 -4.83
N ALA A 140 6.97 10.07 -5.85
CA ALA A 140 6.76 11.08 -6.89
C ALA A 140 6.19 12.41 -6.37
N LYS A 141 5.30 12.36 -5.37
CA LYS A 141 4.75 13.57 -4.72
C LYS A 141 5.78 14.18 -3.77
N ARG A 142 6.57 13.36 -3.07
CA ARG A 142 7.70 13.84 -2.25
C ARG A 142 8.71 14.60 -3.07
N GLN A 143 9.09 14.07 -4.23
CA GLN A 143 10.00 14.74 -5.15
C GLN A 143 9.50 16.14 -5.52
N LYS A 144 8.22 16.27 -5.89
CA LYS A 144 7.62 17.58 -6.19
C LYS A 144 7.65 18.51 -4.98
N ALA A 145 7.30 18.01 -3.79
CA ALA A 145 7.33 18.79 -2.57
C ALA A 145 8.75 19.25 -2.20
N TYR A 146 9.77 18.40 -2.41
CA TYR A 146 11.18 18.77 -2.22
C TYR A 146 11.65 19.79 -3.24
N GLU A 147 11.22 19.70 -4.50
CA GLU A 147 11.54 20.69 -5.52
C GLU A 147 10.93 22.06 -5.19
N GLU A 148 9.67 22.08 -4.72
CA GLU A 148 9.01 23.30 -4.24
C GLU A 148 9.73 23.88 -3.00
N ALA A 149 10.09 23.03 -2.04
CA ALA A 149 10.84 23.44 -0.84
C ALA A 149 12.22 24.00 -1.21
N LYS A 150 12.91 23.38 -2.17
CA LYS A 150 14.19 23.85 -2.71
C LYS A 150 14.05 25.24 -3.34
N SER A 151 13.02 25.46 -4.15
CA SER A 151 12.76 26.79 -4.74
C SER A 151 12.54 27.84 -3.66
N ARG A 152 11.72 27.55 -2.64
CA ARG A 152 11.46 28.48 -1.53
C ARG A 152 12.70 28.75 -0.68
N MET A 153 13.53 27.73 -0.44
CA MET A 153 14.77 27.89 0.31
C MET A 153 15.78 28.71 -0.48
N ALA A 154 15.87 28.55 -1.80
CA ALA A 154 16.68 29.39 -2.67
C ALA A 154 16.25 30.87 -2.64
N GLU A 155 14.94 31.15 -2.59
CA GLU A 155 14.43 32.51 -2.38
C GLU A 155 14.87 33.11 -1.02
N LEU A 156 14.85 32.31 0.04
CA LEU A 156 15.37 32.73 1.35
C LEU A 156 16.88 32.98 1.32
N VAL A 157 17.65 32.13 0.64
CA VAL A 157 19.10 32.37 0.41
C VAL A 157 19.32 33.70 -0.32
N ASN A 158 18.54 34.01 -1.36
CA ASN A 158 18.66 35.28 -2.06
C ASN A 158 18.31 36.47 -1.16
N ARG A 159 17.24 36.37 -0.36
CA ARG A 159 16.84 37.43 0.58
C ARG A 159 17.88 37.66 1.67
N THR A 160 18.47 36.59 2.20
CA THR A 160 19.57 36.69 3.18
C THR A 160 20.83 37.29 2.55
N ALA A 161 21.17 36.93 1.31
CA ALA A 161 22.27 37.56 0.58
C ALA A 161 22.03 39.07 0.35
N HIS A 162 20.80 39.46 0.01
CA HIS A 162 20.44 40.88 -0.09
C HIS A 162 20.57 41.61 1.25
N LEU A 163 20.14 40.98 2.36
CA LEU A 163 20.32 41.55 3.69
C LEU A 163 21.82 41.69 4.06
N CYS A 164 22.64 40.71 3.69
CA CYS A 164 24.10 40.76 3.88
C CYS A 164 24.72 41.93 3.11
N ALA A 165 24.28 42.17 1.87
CA ALA A 165 24.73 43.29 1.08
C ALA A 165 24.36 44.63 1.74
N VAL A 166 23.13 44.78 2.23
CA VAL A 166 22.69 45.96 2.98
C VAL A 166 23.51 46.14 4.26
N ALA A 167 23.78 45.06 4.99
CA ALA A 167 24.61 45.10 6.19
C ALA A 167 26.04 45.55 5.89
N ALA A 168 26.60 45.15 4.74
CA ALA A 168 27.95 45.51 4.33
C ALA A 168 28.08 46.96 3.81
N THR A 169 27.03 47.52 3.20
CA THR A 169 27.06 48.87 2.62
C THR A 169 26.65 49.97 3.59
N HIS A 170 25.77 49.66 4.56
CA HIS A 170 25.15 50.66 5.44
C HIS A 170 25.64 50.62 6.89
N TYR A 171 26.39 49.60 7.29
CA TYR A 171 26.98 49.43 8.63
C TYR A 171 28.43 48.95 8.52
#